data_AF-B0TKS7-F1
#
_entry.id   AF-B0TKS7-F1
#
_cell.length_a   1.000
_cell.length_b   1.000
_cell.length_c   1.000
_cell.angle_alpha   90.00
_cell.angle_beta   90.00
_cell.angle_gamma   90.00
#
_symmetry.space_group_name_H-M   'P 1'
#
loop_
_entity.id
_entity.type
_entity.pdbx_description
1 polymer ?
#
loop_
_entity_poly.entity_id
_entity_poly.type
_entity_poly.pdbx_seq_one_letter_code
_entity_poly.pdbx_strand_id
1 'polypeptide(L)'
;MTHSNNVAHSVPAANTPAFDLSNPQHLAMRKLMADIHIHHVQALAENLLTTAAKYRGMVIGLKKVALYVLHDESLFWLCFELESALEAFEELNQIQARAAA
;
A
#
# COMPACT_ATOMS: atom_id res chain seq x y z
N MET A 1 -5.34 -22.52 40.87
CA MET A 1 -4.69 -22.40 39.55
C MET A 1 -5.55 -21.48 38.69
N THR A 2 -5.16 -20.23 38.55
CA THR A 2 -5.83 -19.25 37.67
C THR A 2 -4.81 -18.81 36.63
N HIS A 3 -5.00 -19.24 35.38
CA HIS A 3 -4.20 -18.80 34.26
C HIS A 3 -4.67 -17.40 33.83
N SER A 4 -3.91 -16.37 34.21
CA SER A 4 -4.04 -15.05 33.58
C SER A 4 -3.48 -15.11 32.17
N ASN A 5 -4.36 -15.22 31.18
CA ASN A 5 -4.05 -14.98 29.78
C ASN A 5 -3.79 -13.49 29.57
N ASN A 6 -2.52 -13.11 29.66
CA ASN A 6 -2.09 -11.77 29.28
C ASN A 6 -1.95 -11.74 27.75
N VAL A 7 -3.04 -11.40 27.05
CA VAL A 7 -2.99 -11.13 25.61
C VAL A 7 -2.24 -9.81 25.44
N ALA A 8 -0.95 -9.90 25.10
CA ALA A 8 -0.13 -8.75 24.76
C ALA A 8 -0.79 -8.01 23.59
N HIS A 9 -1.50 -6.91 23.88
CA HIS A 9 -1.89 -5.96 22.87
C HIS A 9 -0.61 -5.24 22.47
N SER A 10 -0.08 -5.55 21.29
CA SER A 10 0.99 -4.76 20.70
C SER A 10 0.44 -3.36 20.46
N VAL A 11 0.73 -2.43 21.37
CA VAL A 11 0.51 -1.01 21.13
C VAL A 11 1.36 -0.66 19.91
N PRO A 12 0.77 -0.15 18.82
CA PRO A 12 1.57 0.37 17.70
C PRO A 12 2.56 1.36 18.30
N ALA A 13 3.84 1.29 17.94
CA ALA A 13 4.78 2.31 18.35
C ALA A 13 4.15 3.66 17.99
N ALA A 14 4.14 4.62 18.93
CA ALA A 14 3.28 5.82 18.87
C ALA A 14 3.48 6.72 17.62
N ASN A 15 4.41 6.36 16.74
CA ASN A 15 4.79 7.08 15.53
C ASN A 15 4.69 6.22 14.25
N THR A 16 4.12 5.01 14.29
CA THR A 16 3.92 4.23 13.06
C THR A 16 2.67 4.75 12.31
N PRO A 17 2.80 5.16 11.03
CA PRO A 17 1.64 5.55 10.23
C PRO A 17 0.59 4.46 10.20
N ALA A 18 -0.65 4.80 10.54
CA ALA A 18 -1.78 3.88 10.56
C ALA A 18 -3.04 4.57 10.03
N PHE A 19 -3.92 3.79 9.39
CA PHE A 19 -5.23 4.30 8.99
C PHE A 19 -6.10 4.52 10.23
N ASP A 20 -6.60 5.75 10.40
CA ASP A 20 -7.70 6.02 11.31
C ASP A 20 -9.02 5.57 10.67
N LEU A 21 -9.51 4.39 11.07
CA LEU A 21 -10.73 3.83 10.49
C LEU A 21 -12.01 4.56 10.94
N SER A 22 -11.92 5.47 11.90
CA SER A 22 -13.02 6.38 12.25
C SER A 22 -13.09 7.60 11.32
N ASN A 23 -11.98 7.92 10.64
CA ASN A 23 -11.91 8.99 9.66
C ASN A 23 -12.37 8.51 8.27
N PRO A 24 -13.42 9.12 7.67
CA PRO A 24 -13.95 8.69 6.39
C PRO A 24 -12.95 8.85 5.23
N GLN A 25 -12.03 9.82 5.29
CA GLN A 25 -11.00 10.01 4.27
C GLN A 25 -9.96 8.89 4.32
N HIS A 26 -9.55 8.48 5.52
CA HIS A 26 -8.65 7.34 5.71
C HIS A 26 -9.29 6.04 5.23
N LEU A 27 -10.57 5.83 5.55
CA LEU A 27 -11.31 4.66 5.06
C LEU A 27 -11.42 4.64 3.53
N ALA A 28 -11.68 5.79 2.89
CA ALA A 28 -11.72 5.92 1.44
C ALA A 28 -10.34 5.68 0.81
N MET A 29 -9.29 6.28 1.37
CA MET A 29 -7.91 6.10 0.90
C MET A 29 -7.47 4.64 0.99
N ARG A 30 -7.76 3.97 2.12
CA ARG A 30 -7.46 2.55 2.31
C ARG A 30 -8.11 1.67 1.25
N LYS A 31 -9.37 1.94 0.88
CA LYS A 31 -10.09 1.20 -0.17
C LYS A 31 -9.43 1.42 -1.53
N LEU A 32 -9.14 2.68 -1.89
CA LEU A 32 -8.46 2.99 -3.15
C LEU A 32 -7.08 2.34 -3.24
N MET A 33 -6.31 2.35 -2.15
CA MET A 33 -5.01 1.70 -2.07
C MET A 33 -5.11 0.18 -2.26
N ALA A 34 -6.09 -0.46 -1.63
CA ALA A 34 -6.33 -1.89 -1.79
C ALA A 34 -6.73 -2.25 -3.23
N ASP A 35 -7.62 -1.45 -3.83
CA ASP A 35 -8.05 -1.63 -5.22
C ASP A 35 -6.88 -1.45 -6.20
N ILE A 36 -6.03 -0.44 -6.00
CA ILE A 36 -4.86 -0.25 -6.85
C ILE A 36 -3.88 -1.42 -6.71
N HIS A 37 -3.62 -1.88 -5.49
CA HIS A 37 -2.73 -3.01 -5.24
C HIS A 37 -3.18 -4.28 -5.97
N ILE A 38 -4.46 -4.68 -5.81
CA ILE A 38 -4.95 -5.93 -6.42
C ILE A 38 -4.88 -5.89 -7.94
N HIS A 39 -5.24 -4.77 -8.57
CA HIS A 39 -5.21 -4.65 -10.02
C HIS A 39 -3.77 -4.51 -10.56
N HIS A 40 -2.86 -3.90 -9.81
CA HIS A 40 -1.43 -3.87 -10.17
C HIS A 40 -0.86 -5.29 -10.22
N VAL A 41 -1.03 -6.07 -9.15
CA VAL A 41 -0.53 -7.44 -9.05
C VAL A 41 -1.17 -8.33 -10.12
N GLN A 42 -2.47 -8.18 -10.39
CA GLN A 42 -3.14 -8.90 -11.46
C GLN A 42 -2.57 -8.53 -12.84
N ALA A 43 -2.34 -7.25 -13.11
CA ALA A 43 -1.72 -6.82 -14.37
C ALA A 43 -0.32 -7.41 -14.56
N LEU A 44 0.47 -7.52 -13.49
CA LEU A 44 1.77 -8.22 -13.54
C LEU A 44 1.63 -9.71 -13.83
N ALA A 45 0.67 -10.39 -13.19
CA ALA A 45 0.40 -11.81 -13.43
C ALA A 45 -0.02 -12.09 -14.89
N GLU A 46 -0.70 -11.15 -15.53
CA GLU A 46 -1.14 -11.23 -16.93
C GLU A 46 -0.09 -10.66 -17.92
N ASN A 47 1.11 -10.30 -17.47
CA ASN A 47 2.16 -9.65 -18.27
C ASN A 47 1.74 -8.32 -18.93
N LEU A 48 0.77 -7.61 -18.36
CA LEU A 48 0.28 -6.32 -18.83
C LEU A 48 1.06 -5.15 -18.20
N LEU A 49 2.34 -5.02 -18.55
CA LEU A 49 3.27 -4.08 -17.90
C LEU A 49 2.82 -2.61 -17.95
N THR A 50 2.24 -2.16 -19.06
CA THR A 50 1.70 -0.79 -19.18
C THR A 50 0.55 -0.55 -18.21
N THR A 51 -0.29 -1.56 -18.00
CA THR A 51 -1.41 -1.50 -17.05
C THR A 51 -0.89 -1.48 -15.61
N ALA A 52 0.10 -2.31 -15.27
CA ALA A 52 0.76 -2.26 -13.97
C ALA A 52 1.37 -0.86 -13.70
N ALA A 53 2.11 -0.30 -14.67
CA ALA A 53 2.70 1.03 -14.55
C ALA A 53 1.63 2.13 -14.32
N LYS A 54 0.45 2.01 -14.94
CA LYS A 54 -0.69 2.91 -14.70
C LYS A 54 -1.14 2.87 -13.24
N TYR A 55 -1.28 1.68 -12.66
CA TYR A 55 -1.68 1.52 -11.26
C TYR A 55 -0.64 2.09 -10.30
N ARG A 56 0.67 1.90 -10.55
CA ARG A 56 1.72 2.60 -9.79
C ARG A 56 1.58 4.12 -9.89
N GLY A 57 1.32 4.64 -11.10
CA GLY A 57 1.04 6.06 -11.31
C GLY A 57 -0.15 6.60 -10.51
N MET A 58 -1.18 5.78 -10.30
CA MET A 58 -2.32 6.15 -9.44
C MET A 58 -1.91 6.32 -7.97
N VAL A 59 -1.05 5.44 -7.44
CA VAL A 59 -0.52 5.57 -6.06
C VAL A 59 0.29 6.85 -5.90
N ILE A 60 1.13 7.21 -6.88
CA ILE A 60 1.86 8.49 -6.88
C ILE A 60 0.88 9.67 -6.81
N GLY A 61 -0.25 9.59 -7.51
CA GLY A 61 -1.34 10.56 -7.41
C GLY A 61 -1.92 10.64 -5.99
N LEU A 62 -2.25 9.50 -5.38
CA LEU A 62 -2.75 9.44 -4.01
C LEU A 62 -1.76 10.03 -2.99
N LYS A 63 -0.47 9.72 -3.13
CA LYS A 63 0.60 10.28 -2.32
C LYS A 63 0.62 11.81 -2.36
N LYS A 64 0.49 12.39 -3.56
CA LYS A 64 0.40 13.86 -3.73
C LYS A 64 -0.87 14.45 -3.14
N VAL A 65 -2.01 13.76 -3.27
CA VAL A 65 -3.28 14.20 -2.64
C VAL A 65 -3.17 14.20 -1.12
N ALA A 66 -2.62 13.13 -0.53
CA ALA A 66 -2.41 13.04 0.90
C ALA A 66 -1.54 14.20 1.43
N LEU A 67 -0.42 14.49 0.75
CA LEU A 67 0.51 15.54 1.16
C LEU A 67 -0.02 16.97 0.94
N TYR A 68 -0.51 17.26 -0.26
CA TYR A 68 -0.78 18.63 -0.69
C TYR A 68 -2.25 19.07 -0.55
N VAL A 69 -3.19 18.13 -0.52
CA VAL A 69 -4.63 18.44 -0.45
C VAL A 69 -5.18 18.14 0.93
N LEU A 70 -4.84 16.99 1.49
CA LEU A 70 -5.33 16.57 2.81
C LEU A 70 -4.42 17.02 3.96
N HIS A 71 -3.16 17.35 3.66
CA HIS A 71 -2.12 17.66 4.65
C HIS A 71 -1.99 16.55 5.72
N ASP A 72 -2.14 15.30 5.29
CA ASP A 72 -2.15 14.13 6.16
C ASP A 72 -0.86 13.32 5.96
N GLU A 73 0.09 13.51 6.88
CA GLU A 73 1.39 12.83 6.83
C GLU A 73 1.25 11.30 6.96
N SER A 74 0.27 10.82 7.72
CA SER A 74 0.06 9.38 7.89
C SER A 74 -0.40 8.73 6.58
N LEU A 75 -1.38 9.34 5.89
CA LEU A 75 -1.80 8.87 4.57
C LEU A 75 -0.70 9.02 3.52
N PHE A 76 0.11 10.07 3.61
CA PHE A 76 1.27 10.24 2.71
C PHE A 76 2.24 9.06 2.86
N TRP A 77 2.63 8.73 4.10
CA TRP A 77 3.53 7.62 4.36
C TRP A 77 2.94 6.27 3.94
N LEU A 78 1.66 6.03 4.22
CA LEU A 78 0.99 4.80 3.77
C LEU A 78 0.96 4.68 2.24
N CYS A 79 0.70 5.77 1.52
CA CYS A 79 0.78 5.79 0.06
C CYS A 79 2.20 5.56 -0.45
N PHE A 80 3.20 6.14 0.23
CA PHE A 80 4.62 5.93 -0.09
C PHE A 80 5.02 4.45 0.05
N GLU A 81 4.65 3.80 1.16
CA GLU A 81 4.93 2.37 1.38
C GLU A 81 4.29 1.50 0.29
N LEU A 82 3.06 1.82 -0.12
CA LEU A 82 2.43 1.11 -1.23
C LEU A 82 3.19 1.31 -2.55
N GLU A 83 3.60 2.53 -2.88
CA GLU A 83 4.38 2.81 -4.10
C GLU A 83 5.67 1.98 -4.13
N SER A 84 6.44 1.97 -3.03
CA SER A 84 7.65 1.16 -2.92
C SER A 84 7.38 -0.34 -3.05
N ALA A 85 6.26 -0.83 -2.50
CA ALA A 85 5.87 -2.23 -2.67
C ALA A 85 5.53 -2.57 -4.14
N LEU A 86 4.83 -1.69 -4.85
CA LEU A 86 4.50 -1.89 -6.27
C LEU A 86 5.77 -1.89 -7.15
N GLU A 87 6.73 -1.02 -6.86
CA GLU A 87 8.05 -1.02 -7.53
C GLU A 87 8.79 -2.34 -7.30
N ALA A 88 8.83 -2.83 -6.07
CA ALA A 88 9.45 -4.11 -5.75
C ALA A 88 8.79 -5.29 -6.50
N PHE A 89 7.46 -5.29 -6.64
CA PHE A 89 6.78 -6.33 -7.43
C PHE A 89 7.14 -6.27 -8.92
N GLU A 90 7.28 -5.08 -9.50
CA GLU A 90 7.72 -4.92 -10.88
C GLU A 90 9.14 -5.43 -11.09
N GLU A 91 10.07 -5.12 -10.17
CA GLU A 91 11.44 -5.62 -10.21
C GLU A 91 11.49 -7.15 -10.14
N LEU A 92 10.76 -7.74 -9.20
CA LEU A 92 10.65 -9.20 -9.06
C LEU A 92 10.09 -9.87 -10.32
N ASN A 93 9.03 -9.29 -10.91
CA ASN A 93 8.44 -9.79 -12.13
C ASN A 93 9.45 -9.77 -13.31
N GLN A 94 10.23 -8.68 -13.44
CA GLN A 94 11.27 -8.60 -14.46
C GLN A 94 12.40 -9.62 -14.25
N ILE A 95 12.82 -9.84 -13.00
CA ILE A 95 13.84 -10.86 -12.67
C ILE A 95 13.34 -12.25 -13.08
N GLN A 96 12.09 -12.58 -12.73
CA GLN A 96 11.47 -13.86 -13.07
C GLN A 96 11.33 -14.05 -14.58
N ALA A 97 10.90 -13.01 -15.30
CA ALA A 97 10.78 -13.04 -16.76
C ALA A 97 12.13 -13.30 -17.46
N ARG A 98 13.22 -12.69 -16.95
CA ARG A 98 14.58 -12.92 -17.48
C ARG A 98 15.11 -14.32 -17.17
N ALA A 99 14.75 -14.89 -16.01
CA ALA A 99 15.18 -16.23 -15.63
C ALA A 99 14.43 -17.34 -16.41
N ALA A 100 13.26 -17.04 -16.97
CA ALA A 100 12.45 -17.96 -17.76
C ALA A 100 12.74 -17.92 -19.28
N ALA A 101 13.58 -16.98 -19.73
CA ALA A 101 13.98 -16.79 -21.12
C ALA A 101 15.30 -17.53 -21.44
#